data_AF-A0A9P0SHC0-F1
#
_entry.id   AF-A0A9P0SHC0-F1
#
_cell.length_a   1.000
_cell.length_b   1.000
_cell.length_c   1.000
_cell.angle_alpha   90.00
_cell.angle_beta   90.00
_cell.angle_gamma   90.00
#
_symmetry.space_group_name_H-M   'P 1'
#
loop_
_entity.id
_entity.type
_entity.pdbx_description
1 polymer ?
#
loop_
_entity_poly.entity_id
_entity_poly.type
_entity_poly.pdbx_seq_one_letter_code
_entity_poly.pdbx_strand_id
1 'polypeptide(L)'
;MLNKYLPVTLITVVGEIKRYEHEESVLCLISIYVVSGFGPKLVIDHDGGADDAMAIFMALLNEKYFNGPNVVAITTVHGNVDEPQVFNNTQRILSIADRRDIPIYRGSKTALIKSAPSDFYFGRDGLGDNETTVFKPIEAQTDVAAIALIKLSQKYRDALTIVTLGPLTNLALAMKLDPEIISRISQTYVAASYIKSQGLNKIEFNIKIDVEAYYIMIENGKADKITIIPSTQVKQYLNLGKAWRRDVLGTINTDIVRSLNTFERISMALTEDWMPLDPSAMAIVLEPSLVLEKKLTNTSVFLCGKLRGRTTFNFKSKYPNARVIISAEKNVYQHFLIKIFSANINDQNNDDTNTNDTSNDNETDDNDNEDNNYTVDDSNNI
;
A
#
# COMPACT_ATOMS: atom_id res chain seq x y z
N MET A 1 -22.62 -24.53 -18.33
CA MET A 1 -23.50 -24.00 -17.28
C MET A 1 -22.72 -22.99 -16.45
N LEU A 2 -22.78 -21.71 -16.82
CA LEU A 2 -22.25 -20.60 -16.03
C LEU A 2 -23.44 -20.01 -15.25
N ASN A 3 -23.43 -20.09 -13.93
CA ASN A 3 -24.21 -19.19 -13.08
C ASN A 3 -23.23 -18.52 -12.12
N LYS A 4 -22.71 -17.36 -12.54
CA LYS A 4 -21.92 -16.45 -11.71
C LYS A 4 -22.89 -15.46 -11.08
N TYR A 5 -23.20 -15.63 -9.81
CA TYR A 5 -23.85 -14.57 -9.04
C TYR A 5 -22.75 -13.63 -8.54
N LEU A 6 -22.67 -12.44 -9.16
CA LEU A 6 -21.99 -11.29 -8.57
C LEU A 6 -22.86 -10.78 -7.40
N PRO A 7 -22.28 -10.34 -6.27
CA PRO A 7 -23.05 -9.69 -5.23
C PRO A 7 -23.48 -8.31 -5.75
N VAL A 8 -24.76 -8.18 -6.09
CA VAL A 8 -25.39 -6.93 -6.50
C VAL A 8 -26.31 -6.50 -5.37
N THR A 9 -26.07 -5.33 -4.77
CA THR A 9 -27.02 -4.73 -3.84
C THR A 9 -27.97 -3.84 -4.63
N LEU A 10 -29.27 -4.19 -4.61
CA LEU A 10 -30.32 -3.39 -5.22
C LEU A 10 -30.71 -2.25 -4.26
N ILE A 11 -30.56 -1.01 -4.70
CA ILE A 11 -31.15 0.15 -4.02
C ILE A 11 -32.25 0.68 -4.93
N THR A 12 -33.51 0.53 -4.50
CA THR A 12 -34.66 1.07 -5.23
C THR A 12 -35.00 2.44 -4.66
N VAL A 13 -34.86 3.48 -5.48
CA VAL A 13 -35.37 4.82 -5.16
C VAL A 13 -36.67 5.02 -5.93
N VAL A 14 -37.78 5.21 -5.21
CA VAL A 14 -39.08 5.51 -5.80
C VAL A 14 -39.29 7.02 -5.71
N GLY A 15 -39.43 7.68 -6.85
CA GLY A 15 -39.72 9.11 -6.93
C GLY A 15 -40.96 9.38 -7.78
N GLU A 16 -41.87 10.22 -7.28
CA GLU A 16 -43.02 10.73 -8.04
C GLU A 16 -42.59 11.95 -8.85
N ILE A 17 -42.75 11.91 -10.18
CA ILE A 17 -42.59 13.09 -11.04
C ILE A 17 -43.99 13.60 -11.36
N LYS A 18 -44.40 14.71 -10.74
CA LYS A 18 -45.63 15.42 -11.12
C LYS A 18 -45.32 16.34 -12.31
N ARG A 19 -45.88 16.06 -13.47
CA ARG A 19 -46.01 17.05 -14.54
C ARG A 19 -47.20 17.94 -14.21
N TYR A 20 -46.97 19.25 -14.16
CA TYR A 20 -48.06 20.22 -14.22
C TYR A 20 -48.61 20.21 -15.65
N GLU A 21 -49.93 20.11 -15.76
CA GLU A 21 -50.76 20.02 -16.97
C GLU A 21 -50.97 18.58 -17.50
N HIS A 22 -52.18 18.08 -17.21
CA HIS A 22 -52.75 16.74 -17.44
C HIS A 22 -52.45 15.68 -16.35
N GLU A 23 -53.53 15.19 -15.73
CA GLU A 23 -53.57 14.15 -14.68
C GLU A 23 -53.13 12.78 -15.20
N GLU A 24 -51.85 12.60 -15.52
CA GLU A 24 -51.24 11.28 -15.61
C GLU A 24 -49.95 11.25 -14.77
N SER A 25 -50.03 10.57 -13.63
CA SER A 25 -48.87 10.26 -12.80
C SER A 25 -48.05 9.14 -13.46
N VAL A 26 -46.87 9.46 -13.99
CA VAL A 26 -45.95 8.46 -14.52
C VAL A 26 -45.00 8.01 -13.41
N LEU A 27 -45.13 6.76 -12.97
CA LEU A 27 -44.23 6.15 -12.00
C LEU A 27 -42.90 5.82 -12.70
N CYS A 28 -41.84 6.58 -12.42
CA CYS A 28 -40.51 6.31 -12.97
C CYS A 28 -39.71 5.43 -12.01
N LEU A 29 -39.42 4.19 -12.39
CA LEU A 29 -38.56 3.28 -11.65
C LEU A 29 -37.11 3.45 -12.13
N ILE A 30 -36.30 4.17 -11.35
CA ILE A 30 -34.85 4.23 -11.58
C ILE A 30 -34.20 3.13 -10.74
N SER A 31 -33.75 2.05 -11.40
CA SER A 31 -32.94 1.01 -10.76
C SER A 31 -31.47 1.39 -10.83
N ILE A 32 -30.88 1.81 -9.72
CA ILE A 32 -29.43 2.05 -9.62
C ILE A 32 -28.76 0.76 -9.18
N TYR A 33 -27.95 0.16 -10.06
CA TYR A 33 -27.10 -0.97 -9.71
C TYR A 33 -25.82 -0.44 -9.06
N VAL A 34 -25.73 -0.52 -7.73
CA VAL A 34 -24.44 -0.31 -7.05
C VAL A 34 -23.67 -1.62 -7.13
N VAL A 35 -22.81 -1.72 -8.13
CA VAL A 35 -21.89 -2.85 -8.24
C VAL A 35 -20.71 -2.61 -7.29
N SER A 36 -20.89 -2.92 -6.01
CA SER A 36 -19.81 -2.91 -5.04
C SER A 36 -18.80 -4.01 -5.38
N GLY A 37 -17.59 -3.66 -5.81
CA GLY A 37 -16.50 -4.64 -6.00
C GLY A 37 -15.59 -4.50 -7.23
N PHE A 38 -15.79 -3.49 -8.09
CA PHE A 38 -15.01 -3.31 -9.32
C PHE A 38 -13.73 -2.47 -9.20
N GLY A 39 -13.40 -1.99 -7.99
CA GLY A 39 -12.15 -1.26 -7.76
C GLY A 39 -10.92 -2.20 -7.72
N PRO A 40 -9.72 -1.72 -8.06
CA PRO A 40 -8.47 -2.47 -7.92
C PRO A 40 -8.34 -3.08 -6.52
N LYS A 41 -7.89 -4.33 -6.46
CA LYS A 41 -7.70 -5.06 -5.19
C LYS A 41 -6.22 -5.29 -4.94
N LEU A 42 -5.79 -5.19 -3.70
CA LEU A 42 -4.39 -5.31 -3.32
C LEU A 42 -4.20 -6.36 -2.22
N VAL A 43 -3.26 -7.26 -2.42
CA VAL A 43 -2.71 -8.13 -1.37
C VAL A 43 -1.23 -7.83 -1.21
N ILE A 44 -0.81 -7.71 0.05
CA ILE A 44 0.57 -7.39 0.42
C ILE A 44 1.18 -8.61 1.12
N ASP A 45 2.23 -9.19 0.54
CA ASP A 45 3.01 -10.29 1.10
C ASP A 45 4.34 -9.75 1.63
N HIS A 46 4.57 -9.85 2.94
CA HIS A 46 5.58 -9.06 3.63
C HIS A 46 6.28 -9.85 4.74
N ASP A 47 7.48 -9.42 5.12
CA ASP A 47 8.35 -10.12 6.07
C ASP A 47 8.69 -9.31 7.34
N GLY A 48 8.03 -8.17 7.51
CA GLY A 48 7.79 -7.53 8.81
C GLY A 48 8.89 -6.60 9.28
N GLY A 49 9.72 -6.08 8.38
CA GLY A 49 10.62 -4.97 8.61
C GLY A 49 9.89 -3.62 8.75
N ALA A 50 10.67 -2.60 9.13
CA ALA A 50 10.16 -1.25 9.30
C ALA A 50 9.77 -0.60 7.95
N ASP A 51 10.42 -0.99 6.86
CA ASP A 51 10.07 -0.55 5.52
C ASP A 51 8.82 -1.26 4.97
N ASP A 52 8.58 -2.53 5.30
CA ASP A 52 7.27 -3.18 5.07
C ASP A 52 6.15 -2.39 5.76
N ALA A 53 6.37 -1.98 7.01
CA ALA A 53 5.38 -1.20 7.78
C ALA A 53 5.05 0.11 7.06
N MET A 54 6.07 0.82 6.56
CA MET A 54 5.89 2.04 5.77
C MET A 54 5.07 1.78 4.50
N ALA A 55 5.38 0.71 3.75
CA ALA A 55 4.64 0.33 2.56
C ALA A 55 3.18 -0.01 2.85
N ILE A 56 2.90 -0.75 3.93
CA ILE A 56 1.54 -1.07 4.35
C ILE A 56 0.78 0.21 4.73
N PHE A 57 1.37 1.11 5.52
CA PHE A 57 0.73 2.40 5.84
C PHE A 57 0.42 3.21 4.59
N MET A 58 1.32 3.24 3.61
CA MET A 58 1.07 3.92 2.33
C MET A 58 -0.13 3.31 1.61
N ALA A 59 -0.24 1.99 1.51
CA ALA A 59 -1.40 1.35 0.89
C ALA A 59 -2.72 1.71 1.59
N LEU A 60 -2.74 1.66 2.93
CA LEU A 60 -3.93 1.94 3.73
C LEU A 60 -4.35 3.41 3.67
N LEU A 61 -3.40 4.34 3.72
CA LEU A 61 -3.65 5.77 3.56
C LEU A 61 -4.11 6.10 2.14
N ASN A 62 -3.56 5.44 1.12
CA ASN A 62 -4.00 5.62 -0.26
C ASN A 62 -5.43 5.15 -0.48
N GLU A 63 -5.77 3.96 0.04
CA GLU A 63 -7.13 3.44 0.05
C GLU A 63 -8.10 4.43 0.70
N LYS A 64 -7.74 4.95 1.89
CA LYS A 64 -8.61 5.81 2.69
C LYS A 64 -8.82 7.21 2.09
N TYR A 65 -7.76 7.86 1.62
CA TYR A 65 -7.79 9.29 1.28
C TYR A 65 -7.66 9.61 -0.21
N PHE A 66 -7.21 8.66 -1.02
CA PHE A 66 -6.85 8.94 -2.42
C PHE A 66 -7.49 7.96 -3.41
N ASN A 67 -8.58 7.29 -2.99
CA ASN A 67 -9.32 6.32 -3.81
C ASN A 67 -8.40 5.23 -4.39
N GLY A 68 -7.40 4.82 -3.59
CA GLY A 68 -6.44 3.79 -3.91
C GLY A 68 -7.05 2.38 -3.98
N PRO A 69 -6.24 1.36 -4.31
CA PRO A 69 -6.69 -0.01 -4.31
C PRO A 69 -7.14 -0.45 -2.91
N ASN A 70 -8.20 -1.24 -2.84
CA ASN A 70 -8.70 -1.79 -1.59
C ASN A 70 -7.78 -2.93 -1.12
N VAL A 71 -7.20 -2.79 0.08
CA VAL A 71 -6.33 -3.81 0.67
C VAL A 71 -7.21 -4.95 1.20
N VAL A 72 -7.24 -6.07 0.46
CA VAL A 72 -8.15 -7.19 0.75
C VAL A 72 -7.55 -8.25 1.65
N ALA A 73 -6.22 -8.29 1.78
CA ALA A 73 -5.52 -9.16 2.72
C ALA A 73 -4.06 -8.74 2.90
N ILE A 74 -3.49 -9.16 4.02
CA ILE A 74 -2.04 -9.17 4.25
C ILE A 74 -1.58 -10.61 4.50
N THR A 75 -0.51 -11.02 3.84
CA THR A 75 0.13 -12.33 4.03
C THR A 75 1.51 -12.15 4.66
N THR A 76 1.85 -13.04 5.59
CA THR A 76 3.13 -12.99 6.32
C THR A 76 4.08 -14.08 5.80
N VAL A 77 5.36 -13.76 5.66
CA VAL A 77 6.41 -14.71 5.29
C VAL A 77 7.64 -14.49 6.15
N HIS A 78 8.48 -15.50 6.35
CA HIS A 78 9.79 -15.30 6.99
C HIS A 78 10.65 -14.30 6.20
N GLY A 79 11.63 -13.67 6.85
CA GLY A 79 12.64 -12.86 6.17
C GLY A 79 13.41 -11.98 7.14
N ASN A 80 13.08 -10.68 7.18
CA ASN A 80 13.59 -9.72 8.17
C ASN A 80 13.49 -10.27 9.60
N VAL A 81 12.35 -10.88 9.94
CA VAL A 81 12.16 -11.64 11.18
C VAL A 81 11.46 -12.98 10.91
N ASP A 82 11.38 -13.84 11.93
CA ASP A 82 10.64 -15.09 11.83
C ASP A 82 9.14 -14.82 11.65
N GLU A 83 8.44 -15.62 10.85
CA GLU A 83 7.03 -15.40 10.50
C GLU A 83 6.08 -15.14 11.70
N PRO A 84 6.21 -15.80 12.88
CA PRO A 84 5.38 -15.46 14.03
C PRO A 84 5.57 -14.01 14.51
N GLN A 85 6.79 -13.47 14.43
CA GLN A 85 7.06 -12.07 14.72
C GLN A 85 6.51 -11.17 13.62
N VAL A 86 6.58 -11.57 12.35
CA VAL A 86 5.93 -10.86 11.24
C VAL A 86 4.44 -10.69 11.50
N PHE A 87 3.75 -11.77 11.89
CA PHE A 87 2.35 -11.74 12.27
C PHE A 87 2.04 -10.78 13.43
N ASN A 88 2.90 -10.72 14.44
CA ASN A 88 2.76 -9.75 15.53
C ASN A 88 2.96 -8.31 15.03
N ASN A 89 3.94 -8.08 14.16
CA ASN A 89 4.19 -6.78 13.54
C ASN A 89 3.00 -6.33 12.69
N THR A 90 2.43 -7.21 11.88
CA THR A 90 1.23 -6.93 11.07
C THR A 90 0.08 -6.44 11.95
N GLN A 91 -0.19 -7.12 13.07
CA GLN A 91 -1.26 -6.72 13.99
C GLN A 91 -1.04 -5.34 14.60
N ARG A 92 0.22 -5.02 14.93
CA ARG A 92 0.59 -3.68 15.42
C ARG A 92 0.36 -2.62 14.36
N ILE A 93 0.82 -2.85 13.13
CA ILE A 93 0.67 -1.95 11.99
C ILE A 93 -0.83 -1.67 11.75
N LEU A 94 -1.65 -2.73 11.67
CA LEU A 94 -3.10 -2.59 11.46
C LEU A 94 -3.81 -1.90 12.64
N SER A 95 -3.29 -2.04 13.86
CA SER A 95 -3.84 -1.34 15.03
C SER A 95 -3.54 0.15 14.99
N ILE A 96 -2.33 0.54 14.59
CA ILE A 96 -1.94 1.95 14.42
C ILE A 96 -2.72 2.61 13.29
N ALA A 97 -2.97 1.87 12.20
CA ALA A 97 -3.73 2.36 11.05
C ALA A 97 -5.25 2.34 11.24
N ASP A 98 -5.75 1.82 12.38
CA ASP A 98 -7.18 1.55 12.62
C ASP A 98 -7.84 0.74 11.49
N ARG A 99 -7.13 -0.29 10.99
CA ARG A 99 -7.56 -1.16 9.88
C ARG A 99 -7.52 -2.63 10.27
N ARG A 100 -8.01 -2.91 11.47
CA ARG A 100 -8.05 -4.24 12.08
C ARG A 100 -9.09 -5.18 11.43
N ASP A 101 -9.87 -4.66 10.47
CA ASP A 101 -10.80 -5.40 9.60
C ASP A 101 -10.09 -6.26 8.55
N ILE A 102 -8.83 -5.94 8.21
CA ILE A 102 -8.11 -6.61 7.13
C ILE A 102 -7.70 -8.02 7.58
N PRO A 103 -8.04 -9.07 6.82
CA PRO A 103 -7.65 -10.43 7.17
C PRO A 103 -6.14 -10.65 7.01
N ILE A 104 -5.53 -11.26 8.02
CA ILE A 104 -4.14 -11.68 8.01
C ILE A 104 -4.06 -13.19 7.77
N TYR A 105 -3.31 -13.61 6.75
CA TYR A 105 -3.08 -15.02 6.43
C TYR A 105 -1.62 -15.37 6.68
N ARG A 106 -1.39 -16.32 7.59
CA ARG A 106 -0.05 -16.71 7.98
C ARG A 106 0.60 -17.63 6.95
N GLY A 107 1.86 -17.37 6.61
CA GLY A 107 2.56 -18.07 5.54
C GLY A 107 3.76 -18.89 5.99
N SER A 108 4.74 -19.01 5.09
CA SER A 108 5.89 -19.88 5.29
C SER A 108 6.82 -19.37 6.39
N LYS A 109 7.25 -20.29 7.26
CA LYS A 109 8.22 -20.03 8.34
C LYS A 109 9.67 -20.22 7.90
N THR A 110 9.90 -20.90 6.77
CA THR A 110 11.23 -21.18 6.22
C THR A 110 11.23 -21.06 4.71
N ALA A 111 12.40 -20.83 4.13
CA ALA A 111 12.58 -20.94 2.69
C ALA A 111 12.24 -22.35 2.21
N LEU A 112 12.00 -22.52 0.91
CA LEU A 112 11.65 -23.81 0.30
C LEU A 112 12.68 -24.91 0.57
N ILE A 113 13.97 -24.55 0.56
CA ILE A 113 15.08 -25.50 0.79
C ILE A 113 15.82 -25.16 2.07
N LYS A 114 16.36 -23.94 2.19
CA LYS A 114 17.13 -23.50 3.36
C LYS A 114 17.13 -21.99 3.47
N SER A 115 16.69 -21.47 4.61
CA SER A 115 16.75 -20.05 4.89
C SER A 115 18.20 -19.57 5.08
N ALA A 116 18.50 -18.39 4.55
CA ALA A 116 19.64 -17.62 5.03
C ALA A 116 19.29 -16.98 6.39
N PRO A 117 20.28 -16.74 7.27
CA PRO A 117 20.04 -16.04 8.52
C PRO A 117 19.61 -14.59 8.28
N SER A 118 18.68 -14.10 9.09
CA SER A 118 18.39 -12.66 9.19
C SER A 118 19.62 -11.92 9.71
N ASP A 119 19.81 -10.69 9.24
CA ASP A 119 20.86 -9.77 9.70
C ASP A 119 20.38 -8.80 10.78
N PHE A 120 19.12 -8.90 11.21
CA PHE A 120 18.49 -8.02 12.21
C PHE A 120 18.63 -6.53 11.86
N TYR A 121 18.61 -6.18 10.58
CA TYR A 121 18.79 -4.81 10.10
C TYR A 121 17.77 -3.81 10.71
N PHE A 122 16.55 -4.27 10.99
CA PHE A 122 15.49 -3.49 11.66
C PHE A 122 15.35 -3.78 13.16
N GLY A 123 16.28 -4.50 13.77
CA GLY A 123 16.16 -5.02 15.14
C GLY A 123 15.76 -6.50 15.18
N ARG A 124 15.67 -7.04 16.39
CA ARG A 124 15.21 -8.41 16.67
C ARG A 124 13.71 -8.58 16.47
N ASP A 125 12.94 -7.54 16.76
CA ASP A 125 11.49 -7.54 16.53
C ASP A 125 11.09 -7.11 15.11
N GLY A 126 12.02 -6.54 14.33
CA GLY A 126 11.78 -6.02 12.97
C GLY A 126 11.21 -4.60 12.93
N LEU A 127 10.86 -4.02 14.08
CA LEU A 127 10.26 -2.69 14.24
C LEU A 127 11.01 -1.84 15.27
N GLY A 128 12.34 -1.95 15.28
CA GLY A 128 13.21 -1.11 16.08
C GLY A 128 13.37 -1.53 17.54
N ASP A 129 13.04 -2.76 17.92
CA ASP A 129 13.14 -3.31 19.29
C ASP A 129 12.38 -2.49 20.34
N ASN A 130 11.14 -2.13 20.02
CA ASN A 130 10.29 -1.35 20.90
C ASN A 130 9.36 -2.30 21.69
N GLU A 131 9.72 -2.51 22.96
CA GLU A 131 9.18 -3.53 23.88
C GLU A 131 7.67 -3.43 24.19
N THR A 132 6.91 -2.57 23.51
CA THR A 132 5.50 -2.33 23.83
C THR A 132 4.65 -1.96 22.62
N THR A 133 3.62 -2.77 22.39
CA THR A 133 2.27 -2.29 22.06
C THR A 133 1.28 -3.36 22.49
N VAL A 134 0.48 -3.07 23.52
CA VAL A 134 -0.66 -3.90 23.85
C VAL A 134 -1.75 -3.54 22.86
N PHE A 135 -1.95 -4.38 21.86
CA PHE A 135 -3.11 -4.30 20.97
C PHE A 135 -4.04 -5.49 21.26
N LYS A 136 -5.34 -5.31 21.01
CA LYS A 136 -6.26 -6.45 21.01
C LYS A 136 -5.80 -7.44 19.93
N PRO A 137 -5.68 -8.75 20.19
CA PRO A 137 -5.27 -9.69 19.15
C PRO A 137 -6.22 -9.66 17.95
N ILE A 138 -5.68 -9.84 16.75
CA ILE A 138 -6.46 -10.15 15.54
C ILE A 138 -6.30 -11.66 15.32
N GLU A 139 -7.41 -12.37 15.16
CA GLU A 139 -7.34 -13.78 14.83
C GLU A 139 -6.83 -13.96 13.40
N ALA A 140 -5.79 -14.75 13.24
CA ALA A 140 -5.32 -15.16 11.92
C ALA A 140 -6.41 -15.96 11.20
N GLN A 141 -6.51 -15.77 9.90
CA GLN A 141 -7.35 -16.61 9.07
C GLN A 141 -6.82 -18.06 9.03
N THR A 142 -7.72 -19.02 8.79
CA THR A 142 -7.40 -20.45 8.84
C THR A 142 -6.63 -20.96 7.62
N ASP A 143 -6.82 -20.34 6.46
CA ASP A 143 -6.05 -20.65 5.27
C ASP A 143 -4.60 -20.17 5.41
N VAL A 144 -3.64 -21.01 5.00
CA VAL A 144 -2.24 -20.57 4.87
C VAL A 144 -2.09 -19.60 3.70
N ALA A 145 -1.12 -18.69 3.79
CA ALA A 145 -0.92 -17.60 2.82
C ALA A 145 -0.94 -18.05 1.35
N ALA A 146 -0.25 -19.14 0.99
CA ALA A 146 -0.24 -19.66 -0.38
C ALA A 146 -1.65 -20.06 -0.89
N ILE A 147 -2.46 -20.69 -0.05
CA ILE A 147 -3.86 -21.05 -0.37
C ILE A 147 -4.73 -19.80 -0.42
N ALA A 148 -4.50 -18.85 0.48
CA ALA A 148 -5.19 -17.57 0.48
C ALA A 148 -4.94 -16.80 -0.83
N LEU A 149 -3.69 -16.72 -1.30
CA LEU A 149 -3.33 -16.10 -2.58
C LEU A 149 -4.09 -16.76 -3.75
N ILE A 150 -4.19 -18.10 -3.76
CA ILE A 150 -4.97 -18.82 -4.77
C ILE A 150 -6.44 -18.43 -4.71
N LYS A 151 -7.08 -18.50 -3.53
CA LYS A 151 -8.50 -18.16 -3.36
C LYS A 151 -8.79 -16.70 -3.69
N LEU A 152 -7.93 -15.77 -3.28
CA LEU A 152 -8.04 -14.35 -3.59
C LEU A 152 -7.91 -14.11 -5.10
N SER A 153 -6.99 -14.79 -5.79
CA SER A 153 -6.85 -14.68 -7.25
C SER A 153 -8.09 -15.18 -8.02
N GLN A 154 -8.82 -16.14 -7.46
CA GLN A 154 -10.06 -16.66 -8.04
C GLN A 154 -11.22 -15.71 -7.76
N LYS A 155 -11.31 -15.18 -6.53
CA LYS A 155 -12.35 -14.25 -6.09
C LYS A 155 -12.26 -12.91 -6.79
N TYR A 156 -11.06 -12.36 -6.94
CA TYR A 156 -10.79 -11.04 -7.52
C TYR A 156 -10.08 -11.15 -8.87
N ARG A 157 -10.56 -12.08 -9.71
CA ARG A 157 -9.99 -12.31 -11.05
C ARG A 157 -9.88 -11.00 -11.83
N ASP A 158 -8.74 -10.81 -12.48
CA ASP A 158 -8.36 -9.66 -13.31
C ASP A 158 -8.25 -8.31 -12.57
N ALA A 159 -8.70 -8.23 -11.31
CA ALA A 159 -8.64 -7.02 -10.47
C ALA A 159 -7.58 -7.10 -9.36
N LEU A 160 -7.09 -8.29 -9.03
CA LEU A 160 -6.13 -8.50 -7.95
C LEU A 160 -4.71 -8.11 -8.36
N THR A 161 -4.09 -7.23 -7.59
CA THR A 161 -2.65 -6.98 -7.60
C THR A 161 -2.02 -7.62 -6.38
N ILE A 162 -0.93 -8.36 -6.59
CA ILE A 162 -0.10 -8.92 -5.52
C ILE A 162 1.18 -8.10 -5.43
N VAL A 163 1.51 -7.58 -4.25
CA VAL A 163 2.79 -6.90 -3.99
C VAL A 163 3.58 -7.75 -3.03
N THR A 164 4.76 -8.23 -3.45
CA THR A 164 5.65 -9.02 -2.62
C THR A 164 6.82 -8.14 -2.15
N LEU A 165 6.85 -7.89 -0.85
CA LEU A 165 7.82 -7.07 -0.12
C LEU A 165 8.86 -7.93 0.62
N GLY A 166 8.55 -9.20 0.87
CA GLY A 166 9.48 -10.18 1.44
C GLY A 166 9.96 -11.25 0.46
N PRO A 167 10.59 -12.32 0.97
CA PRO A 167 10.92 -13.52 0.20
C PRO A 167 9.71 -14.14 -0.48
N LEU A 168 9.88 -14.59 -1.72
CA LEU A 168 8.77 -15.02 -2.59
C LEU A 168 8.16 -16.38 -2.24
N THR A 169 8.46 -16.95 -1.07
CA THR A 169 8.14 -18.32 -0.69
C THR A 169 6.64 -18.60 -0.80
N ASN A 170 5.79 -17.71 -0.28
CA ASN A 170 4.33 -17.85 -0.35
C ASN A 170 3.83 -17.85 -1.80
N LEU A 171 4.31 -16.90 -2.62
CA LEU A 171 3.92 -16.82 -4.03
C LEU A 171 4.41 -18.02 -4.84
N ALA A 172 5.64 -18.47 -4.61
CA ALA A 172 6.21 -19.64 -5.30
C ALA A 172 5.42 -20.92 -4.99
N LEU A 173 5.04 -21.12 -3.72
CA LEU A 173 4.15 -22.22 -3.32
C LEU A 173 2.78 -22.11 -4.00
N ALA A 174 2.18 -20.91 -4.02
CA ALA A 174 0.90 -20.68 -4.69
C ALA A 174 0.98 -21.00 -6.19
N MET A 175 2.04 -20.58 -6.88
CA MET A 175 2.27 -20.86 -8.30
C MET A 175 2.51 -22.36 -8.59
N LYS A 176 3.09 -23.10 -7.65
CA LYS A 176 3.26 -24.56 -7.78
C LYS A 176 1.97 -25.33 -7.55
N LEU A 177 1.14 -24.87 -6.61
CA LEU A 177 -0.15 -25.49 -6.32
C LEU A 177 -1.20 -25.15 -7.38
N ASP A 178 -1.14 -23.94 -7.95
CA ASP A 178 -2.02 -23.47 -9.01
C ASP A 178 -1.24 -22.70 -10.09
N PRO A 179 -0.77 -23.40 -11.14
CA PRO A 179 0.02 -22.81 -12.23
C PRO A 179 -0.68 -21.67 -12.97
N GLU A 180 -2.01 -21.54 -12.87
CA GLU A 180 -2.78 -20.51 -13.55
C GLU A 180 -2.96 -19.23 -12.71
N ILE A 181 -2.43 -19.16 -11.48
CA ILE A 181 -2.60 -18.01 -10.60
C ILE A 181 -2.16 -16.68 -11.26
N ILE A 182 -0.99 -16.67 -11.89
CA ILE A 182 -0.44 -15.47 -12.54
C ILE A 182 -1.31 -15.02 -13.73
N SER A 183 -1.94 -15.96 -14.44
CA SER A 183 -2.87 -15.65 -15.53
C SER A 183 -4.11 -14.89 -15.06
N ARG A 184 -4.53 -15.09 -13.80
CA ARG A 184 -5.81 -14.61 -13.26
C ARG A 184 -5.73 -13.28 -12.53
N ILE A 185 -4.54 -12.82 -12.20
CA ILE A 185 -4.34 -11.56 -11.47
C ILE A 185 -4.12 -10.40 -12.45
N SER A 186 -4.30 -9.17 -11.98
CA SER A 186 -3.96 -7.96 -12.74
C SER A 186 -2.45 -7.83 -12.91
N GLN A 187 -1.70 -7.80 -11.80
CA GLN A 187 -0.25 -7.69 -11.74
C GLN A 187 0.33 -8.37 -10.48
N THR A 188 1.59 -8.80 -10.57
CA THR A 188 2.48 -9.03 -9.44
C THR A 188 3.61 -8.01 -9.49
N TYR A 189 3.79 -7.26 -8.42
CA TYR A 189 4.95 -6.39 -8.21
C TYR A 189 5.91 -7.03 -7.23
N VAL A 190 7.17 -7.12 -7.61
CA VAL A 190 8.21 -7.82 -6.85
C VAL A 190 9.29 -6.84 -6.43
N ALA A 191 9.33 -6.52 -5.13
CA ALA A 191 10.36 -5.72 -4.50
C ALA A 191 11.60 -6.61 -4.25
N ALA A 192 12.40 -6.81 -5.29
CA ALA A 192 13.55 -7.69 -5.21
C ALA A 192 14.54 -7.38 -6.32
N SER A 193 15.62 -8.16 -6.39
CA SER A 193 16.53 -8.19 -7.53
C SER A 193 17.53 -7.02 -7.58
N TYR A 194 18.56 -7.22 -8.40
CA TYR A 194 19.70 -6.32 -8.53
C TYR A 194 20.10 -6.20 -10.00
N ILE A 195 19.92 -5.03 -10.63
CA ILE A 195 20.46 -4.81 -11.98
C ILE A 195 21.93 -4.46 -11.87
N LYS A 196 22.78 -5.21 -12.56
CA LYS A 196 24.22 -4.93 -12.61
C LYS A 196 24.50 -3.57 -13.26
N SER A 197 24.75 -2.55 -12.45
CA SER A 197 25.48 -1.33 -12.81
C SER A 197 26.90 -1.37 -12.22
N GLN A 198 27.82 -0.61 -12.82
CA GLN A 198 29.28 -0.65 -12.63
C GLN A 198 29.74 -0.99 -11.20
N GLY A 199 30.22 -2.23 -11.00
CA GLY A 199 31.01 -2.61 -9.81
C GLY A 199 30.27 -3.23 -8.62
N LEU A 200 28.94 -3.23 -8.58
CA LEU A 200 28.18 -3.80 -7.47
C LEU A 200 27.76 -5.24 -7.77
N ASN A 201 28.23 -6.18 -6.95
CA ASN A 201 28.09 -7.62 -7.14
C ASN A 201 27.31 -8.28 -5.98
N LYS A 202 26.26 -7.61 -5.48
CA LYS A 202 25.50 -8.05 -4.31
C LYS A 202 24.30 -8.90 -4.71
N ILE A 203 23.87 -9.77 -3.78
CA ILE A 203 22.60 -10.49 -3.86
C ILE A 203 21.59 -9.63 -3.09
N GLU A 204 20.43 -9.38 -3.68
CA GLU A 204 19.35 -8.66 -3.00
C GLU A 204 18.75 -9.55 -1.90
N PHE A 205 18.33 -8.94 -0.78
CA PHE A 205 17.96 -9.64 0.45
C PHE A 205 16.82 -10.65 0.26
N ASN A 206 15.70 -10.24 -0.33
CA ASN A 206 14.53 -11.10 -0.52
C ASN A 206 14.87 -12.35 -1.34
N ILE A 207 15.73 -12.21 -2.35
CA ILE A 207 16.26 -13.35 -3.13
C ILE A 207 17.25 -14.18 -2.32
N LYS A 208 18.12 -13.56 -1.53
CA LYS A 208 19.11 -14.26 -0.69
C LYS A 208 18.42 -15.19 0.31
N ILE A 209 17.30 -14.77 0.89
CA ILE A 209 16.57 -15.57 1.87
C ILE A 209 15.95 -16.82 1.20
N ASP A 210 15.35 -16.69 0.00
CA ASP A 210 14.82 -17.84 -0.75
C ASP A 210 15.07 -17.72 -2.28
N VAL A 211 16.21 -18.27 -2.70
CA VAL A 211 16.65 -18.25 -4.11
C VAL A 211 15.75 -19.13 -4.98
N GLU A 212 15.31 -20.28 -4.46
CA GLU A 212 14.46 -21.22 -5.17
C GLU A 212 13.06 -20.65 -5.40
N ALA A 213 12.51 -19.92 -4.44
CA ALA A 213 11.22 -19.26 -4.60
C ALA A 213 11.27 -18.21 -5.72
N TYR A 214 12.35 -17.40 -5.76
CA TYR A 214 12.54 -16.46 -6.87
C TYR A 214 12.64 -17.20 -8.20
N TYR A 215 13.43 -18.29 -8.28
CA TYR A 215 13.54 -19.13 -9.48
C TYR A 215 12.18 -19.67 -9.94
N ILE A 216 11.37 -20.20 -9.03
CA ILE A 216 10.02 -20.68 -9.36
C ILE A 216 9.15 -19.56 -9.93
N MET A 217 9.20 -18.38 -9.32
CA MET A 217 8.41 -17.22 -9.75
C MET A 217 8.73 -16.83 -11.20
N ILE A 218 10.02 -16.70 -11.56
CA ILE A 218 10.43 -16.29 -12.91
C ILE A 218 10.20 -17.36 -13.98
N GLU A 219 10.29 -18.65 -13.63
CA GLU A 219 10.09 -19.77 -14.58
C GLU A 219 8.60 -19.95 -14.92
N ASN A 220 7.71 -19.59 -13.97
CA ASN A 220 6.26 -19.64 -14.16
C ASN A 220 5.68 -18.23 -14.39
N GLY A 221 6.55 -17.26 -14.68
CA GLY A 221 6.22 -15.86 -14.82
C GLY A 221 5.72 -15.49 -16.21
N LYS A 222 4.87 -14.45 -16.27
CA LYS A 222 4.41 -13.85 -17.52
C LYS A 222 4.82 -12.38 -17.54
N ALA A 223 5.51 -11.96 -18.61
CA ALA A 223 6.12 -10.63 -18.64
C ALA A 223 5.12 -9.47 -18.61
N ASP A 224 3.90 -9.70 -19.07
CA ASP A 224 2.81 -8.73 -18.96
C ASP A 224 2.31 -8.61 -17.51
N LYS A 225 2.37 -9.68 -16.72
CA LYS A 225 1.85 -9.80 -15.34
C LYS A 225 2.88 -9.55 -14.24
N ILE A 226 4.17 -9.75 -14.49
CA ILE A 226 5.22 -9.62 -13.46
C ILE A 226 6.04 -8.36 -13.71
N THR A 227 6.11 -7.50 -12.70
CA THR A 227 6.92 -6.29 -12.68
C THR A 227 7.90 -6.34 -11.51
N ILE A 228 9.20 -6.34 -11.79
CA ILE A 228 10.28 -6.35 -10.78
C ILE A 228 10.73 -4.90 -10.53
N ILE A 229 10.88 -4.54 -9.26
CA ILE A 229 11.44 -3.27 -8.78
C ILE A 229 12.82 -3.56 -8.17
N PRO A 230 13.92 -3.33 -8.91
CA PRO A 230 15.25 -3.63 -8.41
C PRO A 230 15.71 -2.61 -7.36
N SER A 231 16.28 -3.12 -6.26
CA SER A 231 16.91 -2.32 -5.20
C SER A 231 17.92 -1.30 -5.73
N THR A 232 18.62 -1.62 -6.82
CA THR A 232 19.56 -0.69 -7.48
C THR A 232 18.91 0.52 -8.08
N GLN A 233 17.74 0.35 -8.70
CA GLN A 233 17.04 1.45 -9.35
C GLN A 233 16.39 2.34 -8.29
N VAL A 234 15.87 1.73 -7.21
CA VAL A 234 15.45 2.48 -6.02
C VAL A 234 16.61 3.30 -5.45
N LYS A 235 17.79 2.69 -5.28
CA LYS A 235 19.00 3.40 -4.80
C LYS A 235 19.34 4.60 -5.67
N GLN A 236 19.33 4.41 -6.98
CA GLN A 236 19.79 5.38 -7.94
C GLN A 236 18.82 6.54 -8.11
N TYR A 237 17.51 6.25 -8.15
CA TYR A 237 16.50 7.23 -8.56
C TYR A 237 15.64 7.73 -7.40
N LEU A 238 15.42 6.93 -6.36
CA LEU A 238 14.42 7.21 -5.31
C LEU A 238 15.04 7.43 -3.91
N ASN A 239 16.36 7.46 -3.79
CA ASN A 239 17.03 7.75 -2.51
C ASN A 239 16.91 9.24 -2.14
N LEU A 240 16.06 9.57 -1.16
CA LEU A 240 15.88 10.93 -0.63
C LEU A 240 16.88 11.29 0.48
N GLY A 241 17.56 10.30 1.07
CA GLY A 241 18.56 10.48 2.12
C GLY A 241 17.97 10.59 3.54
N LYS A 242 18.82 10.32 4.54
CA LYS A 242 18.43 10.29 5.96
C LYS A 242 17.99 11.64 6.51
N ALA A 243 18.69 12.71 6.13
CA ALA A 243 18.34 14.06 6.55
C ALA A 243 16.92 14.40 6.11
N TRP A 244 16.56 14.11 4.86
CA TRP A 244 15.19 14.30 4.38
C TRP A 244 14.18 13.44 5.15
N ARG A 245 14.48 12.14 5.34
CA ARG A 245 13.60 11.24 6.11
C ARG A 245 13.36 11.74 7.54
N ARG A 246 14.40 12.24 8.22
CA ARG A 246 14.32 12.72 9.60
C ARG A 246 13.66 14.10 9.71
N ASP A 247 14.15 15.05 8.93
CA ASP A 247 13.89 16.48 9.10
C ASP A 247 12.65 16.96 8.31
N VAL A 248 12.20 16.18 7.32
CA VAL A 248 11.04 16.52 6.48
C VAL A 248 9.92 15.52 6.68
N LEU A 249 10.12 14.25 6.32
CA LEU A 249 9.05 13.25 6.47
C LEU A 249 8.78 12.96 7.96
N GLY A 250 9.83 12.84 8.75
CA GLY A 250 9.76 12.49 10.18
C GLY A 250 9.16 13.57 11.07
N THR A 251 8.98 14.78 10.56
CA THR A 251 8.38 15.91 11.31
C THR A 251 6.87 16.01 11.09
N ILE A 252 6.30 15.24 10.16
CA ILE A 252 4.84 15.17 9.97
C ILE A 252 4.18 14.57 11.22
N ASN A 253 3.29 15.32 11.85
CA ASN A 253 2.79 15.01 13.19
C ASN A 253 1.58 14.06 13.20
N THR A 254 1.76 12.84 12.70
CA THR A 254 0.73 11.77 12.74
C THR A 254 1.22 10.57 13.56
N ASP A 255 0.28 9.78 14.11
CA ASP A 255 0.62 8.54 14.83
C ASP A 255 1.42 7.55 13.99
N ILE A 256 1.10 7.47 12.69
CA ILE A 256 1.80 6.64 11.72
C ILE A 256 3.26 7.09 11.60
N VAL A 257 3.53 8.38 11.38
CA VAL A 257 4.90 8.88 11.21
C VAL A 257 5.70 8.77 12.51
N ARG A 258 5.08 9.05 13.67
CA ARG A 258 5.71 8.81 14.99
C ARG A 258 6.09 7.35 15.18
N SER A 259 5.21 6.43 14.76
CA SER A 259 5.50 4.99 14.80
C SER A 259 6.65 4.62 13.86
N LEU A 260 6.66 5.13 12.62
CA LEU A 260 7.75 4.90 11.67
C LEU A 260 9.11 5.42 12.16
N ASN A 261 9.15 6.60 12.79
CA ASN A 261 10.35 7.12 13.42
C ASN A 261 10.90 6.17 14.49
N THR A 262 10.01 5.47 15.20
CA THR A 262 10.40 4.44 16.18
C THR A 262 10.83 3.15 15.48
N PHE A 263 10.11 2.71 14.44
CA PHE A 263 10.37 1.45 13.75
C PHE A 263 11.72 1.44 13.05
N GLU A 264 12.10 2.57 12.45
CA GLU A 264 13.35 2.69 11.72
C GLU A 264 14.55 3.06 12.61
N ARG A 265 14.40 3.25 13.94
CA ARG A 265 15.48 3.81 14.79
C ARG A 265 16.78 3.00 14.76
N ILE A 266 16.69 1.67 14.65
CA ILE A 266 17.87 0.78 14.56
C ILE A 266 18.50 0.88 13.18
N SER A 267 17.73 0.67 12.10
CA SER A 267 18.26 0.74 10.73
C SER A 267 18.82 2.13 10.40
N MET A 268 18.20 3.20 10.93
CA MET A 268 18.68 4.57 10.84
C MET A 268 19.99 4.82 11.61
N ALA A 269 20.42 3.93 12.50
CA ALA A 269 21.74 4.00 13.13
C ALA A 269 22.83 3.17 12.41
N LEU A 270 22.45 2.20 11.55
CA LEU A 270 23.37 1.21 10.96
C LEU A 270 23.98 1.60 9.60
N THR A 271 23.46 2.62 8.93
CA THR A 271 23.89 3.02 7.57
C THR A 271 23.98 4.54 7.46
N GLU A 272 24.47 5.08 6.35
CA GLU A 272 24.37 6.53 6.02
C GLU A 272 23.28 6.80 4.98
N ASP A 273 22.85 5.77 4.25
CA ASP A 273 21.80 5.84 3.23
C ASP A 273 20.42 5.57 3.85
N TRP A 274 19.38 6.25 3.37
CA TRP A 274 17.97 5.86 3.58
C TRP A 274 17.40 5.37 2.26
N MET A 275 17.34 4.06 2.09
CA MET A 275 17.00 3.41 0.83
C MET A 275 15.99 2.28 1.06
N PRO A 276 14.75 2.61 1.46
CA PRO A 276 13.76 1.59 1.73
C PRO A 276 13.16 1.08 0.41
N LEU A 277 13.43 -0.18 0.10
CA LEU A 277 12.99 -0.82 -1.15
C LEU A 277 11.47 -0.92 -1.20
N ASP A 278 10.87 -1.33 -0.10
CA ASP A 278 9.45 -1.68 -0.01
C ASP A 278 8.49 -0.49 -0.18
N PRO A 279 8.65 0.65 0.52
CA PRO A 279 7.82 1.82 0.26
C PRO A 279 8.07 2.41 -1.12
N SER A 280 9.27 2.25 -1.70
CA SER A 280 9.53 2.65 -3.08
C SER A 280 8.78 1.76 -4.08
N ALA A 281 8.75 0.45 -3.84
CA ALA A 281 7.97 -0.50 -4.64
C ALA A 281 6.47 -0.23 -4.51
N MET A 282 5.98 0.02 -3.30
CA MET A 282 4.58 0.38 -3.06
C MET A 282 4.22 1.72 -3.70
N ALA A 283 5.09 2.73 -3.63
CA ALA A 283 4.86 3.99 -4.32
C ALA A 283 4.69 3.79 -5.83
N ILE A 284 5.54 2.97 -6.46
CA ILE A 284 5.40 2.62 -7.89
C ILE A 284 4.05 1.96 -8.21
N VAL A 285 3.48 1.19 -7.28
CA VAL A 285 2.16 0.56 -7.42
C VAL A 285 1.05 1.60 -7.32
N LEU A 286 1.14 2.51 -6.34
CA LEU A 286 0.09 3.47 -6.00
C LEU A 286 0.12 4.75 -6.86
N GLU A 287 1.29 5.13 -7.37
CA GLU A 287 1.50 6.32 -8.20
C GLU A 287 2.29 5.95 -9.47
N PRO A 288 1.64 5.32 -10.47
CA PRO A 288 2.32 4.85 -11.68
C PRO A 288 3.02 5.95 -12.48
N SER A 289 2.66 7.23 -12.28
CA SER A 289 3.34 8.38 -12.91
C SER A 289 4.80 8.54 -12.48
N LEU A 290 5.21 7.89 -11.37
CA LEU A 290 6.60 7.79 -10.93
C LEU A 290 7.51 7.11 -11.94
N VAL A 291 7.00 6.18 -12.73
CA VAL A 291 7.83 5.33 -13.61
C VAL A 291 8.12 6.05 -14.91
N LEU A 292 9.41 6.38 -15.12
CA LEU A 292 9.88 6.99 -16.36
C LEU A 292 10.18 5.94 -17.43
N GLU A 293 10.78 4.81 -17.04
CA GLU A 293 11.16 3.75 -17.99
C GLU A 293 10.93 2.36 -17.40
N LYS A 294 10.33 1.48 -18.22
CA LYS A 294 10.15 0.06 -17.96
C LYS A 294 10.63 -0.77 -19.15
N LYS A 295 11.28 -1.91 -18.90
CA LYS A 295 11.75 -2.82 -19.97
C LYS A 295 11.25 -4.22 -19.77
N LEU A 296 10.89 -4.88 -20.86
CA LEU A 296 10.72 -6.33 -20.89
C LEU A 296 12.09 -7.00 -20.82
N THR A 297 12.16 -8.13 -20.15
CA THR A 297 13.40 -8.88 -19.99
C THR A 297 13.09 -10.37 -19.89
N ASN A 298 14.06 -11.18 -20.29
CA ASN A 298 14.17 -12.52 -19.77
C ASN A 298 15.18 -12.48 -18.60
N THR A 299 14.71 -12.76 -17.39
CA THR A 299 15.51 -12.76 -16.17
C THR A 299 15.63 -14.16 -15.60
N SER A 300 16.80 -14.46 -15.04
CA SER A 300 17.06 -15.70 -14.31
C SER A 300 17.76 -15.44 -12.98
N VAL A 301 17.96 -16.48 -12.17
CA VAL A 301 18.75 -16.45 -10.94
C VAL A 301 19.68 -17.65 -10.89
N PHE A 302 20.92 -17.46 -10.44
CA PHE A 302 21.83 -18.58 -10.23
C PHE A 302 21.40 -19.38 -9.00
N LEU A 303 21.14 -20.68 -9.14
CA LEU A 303 20.78 -21.57 -8.04
C LEU A 303 21.99 -22.10 -7.26
N CYS A 304 23.20 -22.07 -7.82
CA CYS A 304 24.35 -22.72 -7.19
C CYS A 304 25.68 -21.98 -7.44
N GLY A 305 26.72 -22.42 -6.73
CA GLY A 305 28.08 -21.88 -6.85
C GLY A 305 28.24 -20.46 -6.31
N LYS A 306 29.35 -19.82 -6.67
CA LYS A 306 29.75 -18.48 -6.18
C LYS A 306 28.80 -17.34 -6.61
N LEU A 307 27.90 -17.62 -7.55
CA LEU A 307 26.93 -16.65 -8.05
C LEU A 307 25.53 -16.87 -7.47
N ARG A 308 25.31 -17.89 -6.62
CA ARG A 308 23.98 -18.23 -6.08
C ARG A 308 23.23 -16.99 -5.59
N GLY A 309 21.96 -16.85 -5.99
CA GLY A 309 21.08 -15.73 -5.66
C GLY A 309 21.23 -14.50 -6.56
N ARG A 310 22.27 -14.42 -7.40
CA ARG A 310 22.42 -13.28 -8.33
C ARG A 310 21.47 -13.42 -9.51
N THR A 311 20.86 -12.31 -9.89
CA THR A 311 19.93 -12.23 -11.01
C THR A 311 20.61 -11.86 -12.32
N THR A 312 20.12 -12.41 -13.42
CA THR A 312 20.52 -12.07 -14.78
C THR A 312 19.40 -11.31 -15.48
N PHE A 313 19.75 -10.45 -16.43
CA PHE A 313 18.79 -9.70 -17.23
C PHE A 313 19.19 -9.72 -18.70
N ASN A 314 18.28 -10.17 -19.56
CA ASN A 314 18.40 -10.09 -21.00
C ASN A 314 17.27 -9.22 -21.58
N PHE A 315 17.52 -7.92 -21.67
CA PHE A 315 16.59 -6.93 -22.22
C PHE A 315 16.38 -7.02 -23.74
N LYS A 316 17.11 -7.90 -24.43
CA LYS A 316 16.97 -8.14 -25.87
C LYS A 316 16.24 -9.45 -26.20
N SER A 317 15.76 -10.17 -25.18
CA SER A 317 15.09 -11.46 -25.37
C SER A 317 13.79 -11.30 -26.17
N LYS A 318 13.55 -12.24 -27.10
CA LYS A 318 12.25 -12.38 -27.79
C LYS A 318 11.18 -13.06 -26.92
N TYR A 319 11.60 -13.70 -25.82
CA TYR A 319 10.74 -14.42 -24.89
C TYR A 319 10.93 -13.85 -23.48
N PRO A 320 10.41 -12.64 -23.20
CA PRO A 320 10.49 -12.06 -21.87
C PRO A 320 9.59 -12.84 -20.90
N ASN A 321 10.04 -12.98 -19.66
CA ASN A 321 9.27 -13.58 -18.55
C ASN A 321 8.90 -12.54 -17.46
N ALA A 322 9.48 -11.35 -17.52
CA ALA A 322 9.19 -10.26 -16.61
C ALA A 322 9.34 -8.88 -17.27
N ARG A 323 8.76 -7.88 -16.63
CA ARG A 323 9.07 -6.47 -16.81
C ARG A 323 9.90 -5.99 -15.64
N VAL A 324 10.76 -5.00 -15.88
CA VAL A 324 11.60 -4.38 -14.86
C VAL A 324 11.48 -2.86 -14.92
N ILE A 325 11.38 -2.23 -13.76
CA ILE A 325 11.48 -0.77 -13.63
C ILE A 325 12.94 -0.36 -13.79
N ILE A 326 13.21 0.55 -14.73
CA ILE A 326 14.57 1.00 -15.06
C ILE A 326 14.86 2.36 -14.44
N SER A 327 13.91 3.29 -14.47
CA SER A 327 14.08 4.62 -13.89
C SER A 327 12.76 5.18 -13.38
N ALA A 328 12.86 6.10 -12.43
CA ALA A 328 11.73 6.75 -11.79
C ALA A 328 12.03 8.22 -11.47
N GLU A 329 10.98 9.02 -11.30
CA GLU A 329 11.08 10.45 -11.04
C GLU A 329 11.13 10.74 -9.53
N LYS A 330 12.30 11.17 -9.05
CA LYS A 330 12.58 11.42 -7.63
C LYS A 330 11.65 12.48 -7.05
N ASN A 331 11.36 13.53 -7.81
CA ASN A 331 10.54 14.63 -7.33
C ASN A 331 9.09 14.19 -7.13
N VAL A 332 8.53 13.40 -8.05
CA VAL A 332 7.18 12.83 -7.89
C VAL A 332 7.13 11.93 -6.66
N TYR A 333 8.20 11.15 -6.41
CA TYR A 333 8.29 10.29 -5.22
C TYR A 333 8.28 11.08 -3.91
N GLN A 334 9.09 12.13 -3.84
CA GLN A 334 9.14 13.01 -2.69
C GLN A 334 7.77 13.65 -2.41
N HIS A 335 7.10 14.19 -3.43
CA HIS A 335 5.78 14.80 -3.28
C HIS A 335 4.72 13.77 -2.89
N PHE A 336 4.76 12.56 -3.47
CA PHE A 336 3.84 11.48 -3.12
C PHE A 336 3.95 11.10 -1.64
N LEU A 337 5.17 10.94 -1.11
CA LEU A 337 5.38 10.63 0.31
C LEU A 337 4.85 11.73 1.24
N ILE A 338 5.09 13.01 0.92
CA ILE A 338 4.57 14.11 1.72
C ILE A 338 3.03 14.16 1.66
N LYS A 339 2.46 14.02 0.45
CA LYS A 339 1.02 14.00 0.24
C LYS A 339 0.35 12.88 1.05
N ILE A 340 0.91 11.68 1.01
CA ILE A 340 0.27 10.51 1.61
C ILE A 340 0.33 10.53 3.14
N PHE A 341 1.46 10.89 3.72
CA PHE A 341 1.63 10.87 5.18
C PHE A 341 1.04 12.10 5.89
N SER A 342 0.74 13.18 5.15
CA SER A 342 0.02 14.35 5.65
C SER A 342 -1.50 14.31 5.42
N ALA A 343 -2.03 13.22 4.84
CA ALA A 343 -3.43 13.15 4.40
C ALA A 343 -4.45 13.45 5.51
N ASN A 344 -4.29 12.83 6.69
CA ASN A 344 -5.22 13.03 7.81
C ASN A 344 -5.24 14.49 8.32
N ILE A 345 -4.11 15.19 8.27
CA ILE A 345 -4.01 16.58 8.73
C ILE A 345 -4.76 17.49 7.75
N ASN A 346 -4.59 17.25 6.44
CA ASN A 346 -5.27 18.03 5.42
C ASN A 346 -6.79 17.81 5.41
N ASP A 347 -7.24 16.60 5.75
CA ASP A 347 -8.65 16.25 5.87
C ASP A 347 -9.31 17.00 7.04
N GLN A 348 -8.68 16.98 8.22
CA GLN A 348 -9.16 17.71 9.40
C GLN A 348 -9.23 19.23 9.18
N ASN A 349 -8.23 19.81 8.51
CA ASN A 349 -8.25 21.24 8.19
C ASN A 349 -9.38 21.61 7.24
N ASN A 350 -9.74 20.73 6.28
CA ASN A 350 -10.86 20.97 5.38
C ASN A 350 -12.21 20.91 6.10
N ASP A 351 -12.37 19.98 7.06
CA ASP A 351 -13.57 19.90 7.90
C ASP A 351 -13.74 21.13 8.79
N ASP A 352 -12.66 21.60 9.44
CA ASP A 352 -12.67 22.80 10.28
C ASP A 352 -12.99 24.09 9.48
N THR A 353 -12.51 24.19 8.23
CA THR A 353 -12.86 25.33 7.35
C THR A 353 -14.32 25.32 6.89
N ASN A 354 -14.92 24.14 6.68
CA ASN A 354 -16.32 24.04 6.27
C ASN A 354 -17.30 24.28 7.43
N THR A 355 -16.88 24.14 8.68
CA THR A 355 -17.73 24.45 9.85
C THR A 355 -17.81 25.94 10.18
N ASN A 356 -16.91 26.78 9.66
CA ASN A 356 -16.90 28.23 9.93
C ASN A 356 -17.71 29.07 8.92
N ASP A 357 -18.23 28.46 7.84
CA ASP A 357 -19.00 29.14 6.78
C ASP A 357 -20.54 29.04 6.95
N THR A 358 -21.05 28.58 8.11
CA THR A 358 -22.51 28.47 8.36
C THR A 358 -23.04 29.33 9.52
N SER A 359 -22.29 30.34 9.97
CA SER A 359 -22.76 31.24 11.03
C SER A 359 -22.49 32.71 10.76
N ASN A 360 -22.85 33.21 9.58
CA ASN A 360 -23.01 34.64 9.31
C ASN A 360 -23.90 34.81 8.08
N ASP A 361 -25.21 34.65 8.25
CA ASP A 361 -26.23 35.24 7.38
C ASP A 361 -27.58 35.09 8.09
N ASN A 362 -27.97 36.12 8.84
CA ASN A 362 -29.35 36.56 9.07
C ASN A 362 -29.37 37.62 10.17
N GLU A 363 -29.27 38.89 9.78
CA GLU A 363 -30.05 39.99 10.36
C GLU A 363 -29.85 41.24 9.49
N THR A 364 -30.71 41.40 8.49
CA THR A 364 -30.99 42.69 7.85
C THR A 364 -32.39 43.10 8.25
N ASP A 365 -32.44 44.23 8.96
CA ASP A 365 -33.40 45.33 8.84
C ASP A 365 -34.87 45.02 8.58
N ASP A 366 -35.70 45.28 9.59
CA ASP A 366 -37.00 45.92 9.37
C ASP A 366 -37.13 47.12 10.32
N ASN A 367 -37.18 48.31 9.72
CA ASN A 367 -37.58 49.56 10.35
C ASN A 367 -39.10 49.59 10.44
N ASP A 368 -39.65 49.95 11.60
CA ASP A 368 -40.91 50.69 11.66
C ASP A 368 -40.95 51.65 12.86
N ASN A 369 -41.44 52.85 12.56
CA ASN A 369 -41.52 54.04 13.40
C ASN A 369 -42.47 53.89 14.60
N GLU A 370 -42.19 54.60 15.71
CA GLU A 370 -43.12 55.59 16.28
C GLU A 370 -42.52 56.33 17.50
N ASP A 371 -42.47 57.66 17.38
CA ASP A 371 -42.67 58.74 18.36
C ASP A 371 -42.46 58.49 19.88
N ASN A 372 -41.55 59.26 20.50
CA ASN A 372 -41.90 60.44 21.32
C ASN A 372 -40.74 60.98 22.20
N ASN A 373 -40.48 62.28 22.04
CA ASN A 373 -40.33 63.32 23.08
C ASN A 373 -39.13 63.40 24.06
N TYR A 374 -38.48 64.57 24.00
CA TYR A 374 -37.83 65.39 25.06
C TYR A 374 -36.74 64.71 25.92
N THR A 375 -35.54 65.27 26.14
CA THR A 375 -35.20 66.64 26.58
C THR A 375 -33.68 66.86 26.47
N VAL A 376 -33.29 68.10 26.26
CA VAL A 376 -31.93 68.65 26.42
C VAL A 376 -31.59 68.76 27.91
N ASP A 377 -30.38 68.39 28.34
CA ASP A 377 -29.54 69.31 29.15
C ASP A 377 -28.07 68.87 29.25
N ASP A 378 -27.22 69.89 29.22
CA ASP A 378 -25.78 69.90 29.45
C ASP A 378 -25.44 69.54 30.91
N SER A 379 -24.27 68.92 31.16
CA SER A 379 -23.19 69.54 31.96
C SER A 379 -22.10 68.57 32.49
N ASN A 380 -20.89 69.14 32.48
CA ASN A 380 -19.59 68.75 33.01
C ASN A 380 -19.49 68.18 34.44
N ASN A 381 -18.30 67.59 34.69
CA ASN A 381 -17.58 67.35 35.96
C ASN A 381 -18.16 66.26 36.88
N ILE A 382 -17.39 65.27 37.35
CA ILE A 382 -16.07 65.30 38.02
C ILE A 382 -15.24 64.08 37.62
#